data_AF-A0AAD2AHS3-F1
#
_entry.id   AF-A0AAD2AHS3-F1
#
_cell.length_a   1.000
_cell.length_b   1.000
_cell.length_c   1.000
_cell.angle_alpha   90.00
_cell.angle_beta   90.00
_cell.angle_gamma   90.00
#
_symmetry.space_group_name_H-M   'P 1'
#
loop_
_entity.id
_entity.type
_entity.pdbx_description
1 polymer ?
#
loop_
_entity_poly.entity_id
_entity_poly.type
_entity_poly.pdbx_seq_one_letter_code
_entity_poly.pdbx_strand_id
1 'polypeptide(L)'
;MCTFSPLSSSPSPMFSLAGQISAPKLKLDHREITLEITQDTREDSANNQDDSNEEVEPIDSWEEEDDAEPEVGDGGDGGGVVLKNCPWGQQALAICREVLLQFANDMELYSFKTSFRGYIYVRLDKFSNEYGCPSMEEIESFSRQYKKRLDEVGATGEIPDDLALEVSSPGADRLLRVPDDLSRFKDMPMVVSYMEDSDAKCSEKTGVYFLDSIETESGSCVWKMADVKENRNPSAKGRTMSRKQKDWRLKLPNANVKRLGLNLMVQQVIYIMCPESLFLQYKDEE
;
A
#
# COMPACT_ATOMS: atom_id res chain seq x y z
N MET A 1 5.76 61.31 -33.11
CA MET A 1 6.79 61.38 -34.15
C MET A 1 8.13 61.16 -33.48
N CYS A 2 8.80 60.04 -33.76
CA CYS A 2 10.22 59.68 -33.58
C CYS A 2 10.34 58.23 -34.12
N THR A 3 10.52 58.06 -35.43
CA THR A 3 11.77 57.70 -36.14
C THR A 3 12.17 56.21 -36.05
N PHE A 4 11.72 55.47 -37.07
CA PHE A 4 12.36 54.36 -37.80
C PHE A 4 13.79 54.76 -38.27
N SER A 5 14.84 53.94 -38.48
CA SER A 5 15.04 52.56 -38.99
C SER A 5 16.49 52.05 -38.65
N PRO A 6 17.19 51.15 -39.42
CA PRO A 6 17.39 49.72 -39.13
C PRO A 6 18.89 49.27 -39.23
N LEU A 7 19.20 47.96 -39.25
CA LEU A 7 20.27 47.24 -40.00
C LEU A 7 20.49 45.86 -39.32
N SER A 8 19.97 44.75 -39.88
CA SER A 8 20.60 43.81 -40.84
C SER A 8 21.78 43.00 -40.27
N SER A 9 21.60 41.71 -39.98
CA SER A 9 21.82 40.54 -40.88
C SER A 9 23.27 40.08 -41.01
N SER A 10 23.60 38.91 -40.47
CA SER A 10 24.05 37.73 -41.25
C SER A 10 24.59 36.59 -40.34
N PRO A 11 24.63 35.32 -40.85
CA PRO A 11 24.52 34.10 -40.04
C PRO A 11 25.74 33.15 -40.11
N SER A 12 25.62 32.02 -39.38
CA SER A 12 26.31 30.70 -39.52
C SER A 12 27.46 30.43 -38.52
N PRO A 13 27.78 29.15 -38.17
CA PRO A 13 27.42 27.94 -38.90
C PRO A 13 26.81 26.77 -38.09
N MET A 14 26.22 25.88 -38.89
CA MET A 14 25.90 24.49 -38.59
C MET A 14 27.07 23.74 -37.92
N PHE A 15 26.75 22.98 -36.88
CA PHE A 15 27.41 21.71 -36.63
C PHE A 15 26.33 20.62 -36.51
N SER A 16 26.34 19.75 -37.51
CA SER A 16 25.64 18.47 -37.53
C SER A 16 26.40 17.49 -36.64
N LEU A 17 25.70 16.85 -35.70
CA LEU A 17 26.19 15.62 -35.10
C LEU A 17 25.04 14.61 -35.10
N ALA A 18 25.02 13.79 -36.16
CA ALA A 18 24.28 12.54 -36.17
C ALA A 18 24.95 11.58 -35.16
N GLY A 19 24.24 11.28 -34.07
CA GLY A 19 24.61 10.25 -33.10
C GLY A 19 23.42 9.31 -32.93
N GLN A 20 23.50 8.14 -33.57
CA GLN A 20 22.51 7.08 -33.49
C GLN A 20 22.36 6.58 -32.05
N ILE A 21 21.12 6.57 -31.54
CA ILE A 21 20.75 5.89 -30.31
C ILE A 21 20.64 4.40 -30.64
N SER A 22 21.60 3.60 -30.17
CA SER A 22 21.53 2.13 -30.17
C SER A 22 21.18 1.66 -28.76
N ALA A 23 20.00 1.05 -28.61
CA ALA A 23 19.57 0.42 -27.37
C ALA A 23 20.30 -0.92 -27.16
N PRO A 24 20.87 -1.21 -25.97
CA PRO A 24 21.43 -2.52 -25.70
C PRO A 24 20.31 -3.55 -25.46
N LYS A 25 20.20 -4.51 -26.39
CA LYS A 25 19.48 -5.78 -26.18
C LYS A 25 20.26 -6.62 -25.17
N LEU A 26 19.78 -6.70 -23.94
CA LEU A 26 20.17 -7.76 -23.01
C LEU A 26 19.41 -9.03 -23.39
N LYS A 27 20.10 -9.97 -24.04
CA LYS A 27 19.69 -11.36 -24.15
C LYS A 27 19.90 -12.02 -22.79
N LEU A 28 18.84 -12.57 -22.19
CA LEU A 28 18.98 -13.54 -21.12
C LEU A 28 18.83 -14.93 -21.75
N ASP A 29 19.89 -15.73 -21.62
CA ASP A 29 19.96 -17.13 -22.06
C ASP A 29 18.95 -17.98 -21.28
N HIS A 30 18.07 -18.68 -22.01
CA HIS A 30 17.33 -19.81 -21.48
C HIS A 30 18.29 -21.01 -21.44
N ARG A 31 18.73 -21.39 -20.24
CA ARG A 31 19.36 -22.70 -20.02
C ARG A 31 18.26 -23.76 -19.99
N GLU A 32 18.11 -24.47 -21.11
CA GLU A 32 17.47 -25.79 -21.17
C GLU A 32 18.23 -26.75 -20.24
N ILE A 33 17.50 -27.36 -19.30
CA ILE A 33 17.95 -28.54 -18.57
C ILE A 33 17.28 -29.73 -19.26
N THR A 34 18.02 -30.38 -20.14
CA THR A 34 17.67 -31.67 -20.73
C THR A 34 17.88 -32.76 -19.68
N LEU A 35 16.80 -33.40 -19.24
CA LEU A 35 16.87 -34.67 -18.53
C LEU A 35 16.45 -35.78 -19.49
N GLU A 36 17.44 -36.57 -19.89
CA GLU A 36 17.30 -37.78 -20.68
C GLU A 36 16.61 -38.87 -19.84
N ILE A 37 15.47 -39.37 -20.30
CA ILE A 37 14.87 -40.60 -19.78
C ILE A 37 14.80 -41.59 -20.93
N THR A 38 15.60 -42.65 -20.78
CA THR A 38 15.73 -43.78 -21.69
C THR A 38 14.48 -44.65 -21.66
N GLN A 39 14.03 -45.03 -22.86
CA GLN A 39 12.91 -45.93 -23.12
C GLN A 39 13.24 -47.36 -22.71
N ASP A 40 12.32 -48.00 -22.00
CA ASP A 40 12.24 -49.46 -21.95
C ASP A 40 10.77 -49.89 -22.13
N THR A 41 10.53 -50.71 -23.15
CA THR A 41 9.23 -51.20 -23.62
C THR A 41 8.79 -52.44 -22.85
N ARG A 42 7.47 -52.60 -22.63
CA ARG A 42 6.73 -53.88 -22.67
C ARG A 42 5.21 -53.65 -22.55
N GLU A 43 4.50 -54.37 -23.41
CA GLU A 43 3.05 -54.36 -23.68
C GLU A 43 2.26 -55.05 -22.55
N ASP A 44 1.04 -54.59 -22.24
CA ASP A 44 -0.18 -55.44 -22.31
C ASP A 44 -1.49 -54.71 -21.93
N SER A 45 -2.51 -55.00 -22.75
CA SER A 45 -3.94 -55.18 -22.40
C SER A 45 -4.85 -54.00 -21.93
N ALA A 46 -5.69 -53.59 -22.87
CA ALA A 46 -7.16 -53.55 -22.80
C ALA A 46 -7.91 -52.67 -21.76
N ASN A 47 -8.61 -51.68 -22.34
CA ASN A 47 -10.04 -51.35 -22.13
C ASN A 47 -10.44 -50.28 -21.08
N ASN A 48 -11.43 -49.48 -21.52
CA ASN A 48 -12.25 -48.44 -20.83
C ASN A 48 -11.74 -47.00 -21.01
N GLN A 49 -12.25 -46.22 -21.98
CA GLN A 49 -13.50 -45.44 -21.96
C GLN A 49 -13.57 -44.38 -20.84
N ASP A 50 -13.63 -43.13 -21.31
CA ASP A 50 -13.97 -41.88 -20.62
C ASP A 50 -12.87 -41.26 -19.74
N ASP A 51 -12.09 -40.37 -20.35
CA ASP A 51 -11.39 -39.33 -19.60
C ASP A 51 -11.79 -38.00 -20.22
N SER A 52 -12.83 -37.41 -19.63
CA SER A 52 -13.24 -36.04 -19.87
C SER A 52 -12.03 -35.15 -19.67
N ASN A 53 -11.50 -34.64 -20.79
CA ASN A 53 -10.50 -33.58 -20.79
C ASN A 53 -11.16 -32.29 -20.28
N GLU A 54 -11.45 -32.24 -18.98
CA GLU A 54 -11.65 -31.01 -18.24
C GLU A 54 -10.33 -30.25 -18.36
N GLU A 55 -10.32 -29.35 -19.34
CA GLU A 55 -9.36 -28.27 -19.47
C GLU A 55 -9.45 -27.45 -18.18
N VAL A 56 -8.69 -27.89 -17.15
CA VAL A 56 -8.55 -27.15 -15.90
C VAL A 56 -8.01 -25.79 -16.29
N GLU A 57 -8.85 -24.76 -16.16
CA GLU A 57 -8.41 -23.40 -16.48
C GLU A 57 -7.12 -23.10 -15.71
N PRO A 58 -6.10 -22.52 -16.37
CA PRO A 58 -4.87 -22.14 -15.70
C PRO A 58 -5.20 -21.28 -14.49
N ILE A 59 -4.62 -21.63 -13.34
CA ILE A 59 -4.76 -20.94 -12.05
C ILE A 59 -4.24 -19.48 -12.06
N ASP A 60 -3.84 -18.99 -13.24
CA ASP A 60 -3.29 -17.67 -13.54
C ASP A 60 -4.38 -16.58 -13.69
N SER A 61 -5.67 -16.95 -13.70
CA SER A 61 -6.79 -15.98 -13.73
C SER A 61 -7.13 -15.38 -12.35
N TRP A 62 -6.40 -15.78 -11.30
CA TRP A 62 -6.64 -15.35 -9.92
C TRP A 62 -5.82 -14.12 -9.49
N GLU A 63 -4.86 -13.70 -10.31
CA GLU A 63 -4.02 -12.51 -10.08
C GLU A 63 -4.43 -11.36 -11.01
N GLU A 64 -5.65 -10.85 -10.86
CA GLU A 64 -6.01 -9.52 -11.41
C GLU A 64 -6.38 -8.58 -10.26
N GLU A 65 -5.40 -8.29 -9.40
CA GLU A 65 -5.34 -6.98 -8.76
C GLU A 65 -4.10 -6.27 -9.28
N ASP A 66 -4.34 -5.14 -9.96
CA ASP A 66 -3.32 -4.18 -10.33
C ASP A 66 -2.39 -3.94 -9.12
N ASP A 67 -1.09 -4.09 -9.32
CA ASP A 67 -0.01 -3.51 -8.49
C ASP A 67 -0.04 -1.95 -8.54
N ALA A 68 -1.24 -1.38 -8.65
CA ALA A 68 -1.46 0.05 -8.67
C ALA A 68 -1.11 0.62 -7.31
N GLU A 69 -0.40 1.74 -7.32
CA GLU A 69 -0.12 2.46 -6.10
C GLU A 69 -1.44 2.91 -5.45
N PRO A 70 -1.55 2.84 -4.11
CA PRO A 70 -2.81 3.16 -3.44
C PRO A 70 -3.23 4.61 -3.70
N GLU A 71 -4.54 4.80 -3.84
CA GLU A 71 -5.20 6.10 -4.04
C GLU A 71 -6.32 6.29 -3.03
N VAL A 72 -6.45 7.51 -2.50
CA VAL A 72 -7.46 7.81 -1.46
C VAL A 72 -8.86 7.43 -1.96
N GLY A 73 -9.52 6.49 -1.28
CA GLY A 73 -10.87 6.04 -1.62
C GLY A 73 -10.96 4.89 -2.61
N ASP A 74 -9.86 4.21 -2.95
CA ASP A 74 -9.81 3.06 -3.86
C ASP A 74 -10.49 1.78 -3.35
N GLY A 75 -10.89 1.74 -2.07
CA GLY A 75 -11.45 0.54 -1.44
C GLY A 75 -10.40 -0.53 -1.10
N GLY A 76 -9.12 -0.22 -1.28
CA GLY A 76 -7.96 -0.98 -0.82
C GLY A 76 -7.25 -0.19 0.27
N ASP A 77 -5.93 -0.01 0.13
CA ASP A 77 -5.12 0.65 1.14
C ASP A 77 -5.10 2.18 1.03
N GLY A 78 -5.89 2.78 0.13
CA GLY A 78 -6.36 4.16 0.25
C GLY A 78 -7.66 4.33 1.03
N GLY A 79 -8.24 3.24 1.53
CA GLY A 79 -9.46 3.23 2.32
C GLY A 79 -10.73 3.43 1.49
N GLY A 80 -11.87 3.51 2.17
CA GLY A 80 -13.15 3.86 1.55
C GLY A 80 -13.96 2.66 1.04
N VAL A 81 -15.09 2.95 0.39
CA VAL A 81 -16.10 1.96 0.01
C VAL A 81 -16.26 1.93 -1.51
N VAL A 82 -16.00 0.77 -2.12
CA VAL A 82 -16.09 0.55 -3.57
C VAL A 82 -16.95 -0.67 -3.88
N LEU A 83 -18.20 -0.43 -4.27
CA LEU A 83 -19.17 -1.51 -4.50
C LEU A 83 -19.16 -2.07 -5.95
N LYS A 84 -18.35 -1.50 -6.85
CA LYS A 84 -18.25 -1.88 -8.29
C LYS A 84 -19.62 -2.15 -8.96
N ASN A 85 -20.66 -1.38 -8.59
CA ASN A 85 -22.05 -1.54 -9.06
C ASN A 85 -22.68 -2.93 -8.82
N CYS A 86 -22.25 -3.64 -7.78
CA CYS A 86 -22.88 -4.89 -7.36
C CYS A 86 -24.25 -4.58 -6.71
N PRO A 87 -25.38 -5.10 -7.23
CA PRO A 87 -26.72 -4.80 -6.68
C PRO A 87 -26.88 -5.16 -5.21
N TRP A 88 -26.18 -6.22 -4.77
CA TRP A 88 -26.14 -6.72 -3.40
C TRP A 88 -25.09 -6.02 -2.52
N GLY A 89 -24.17 -5.24 -3.11
CA GLY A 89 -23.03 -4.66 -2.39
C GLY A 89 -23.44 -3.71 -1.28
N GLN A 90 -24.52 -2.95 -1.49
CA GLN A 90 -25.05 -2.03 -0.47
C GLN A 90 -25.61 -2.79 0.74
N GLN A 91 -26.27 -3.93 0.48
CA GLN A 91 -26.82 -4.77 1.54
C GLN A 91 -25.70 -5.46 2.32
N ALA A 92 -24.68 -5.99 1.64
CA ALA A 92 -23.50 -6.55 2.27
C ALA A 92 -22.78 -5.51 3.16
N LEU A 93 -22.60 -4.27 2.67
CA LEU A 93 -22.03 -3.18 3.46
C LEU A 93 -22.87 -2.84 4.70
N ALA A 94 -24.20 -2.85 4.58
CA ALA A 94 -25.09 -2.60 5.71
C ALA A 94 -24.94 -3.67 6.80
N ILE A 95 -24.87 -4.95 6.40
CA ILE A 95 -24.63 -6.08 7.30
C ILE A 95 -23.25 -5.95 7.96
N CYS A 96 -22.21 -5.59 7.19
CA CYS A 96 -20.86 -5.38 7.71
C CYS A 96 -20.85 -4.34 8.85
N ARG A 97 -21.53 -3.21 8.64
CA ARG A 97 -21.68 -2.16 9.66
C ARG A 97 -22.48 -2.63 10.87
N GLU A 98 -23.55 -3.41 10.67
CA GLU A 98 -24.33 -4.00 11.77
C GLU A 98 -23.46 -4.89 12.66
N VAL A 99 -22.62 -5.73 12.06
CA VAL A 99 -21.71 -6.62 12.80
C VAL A 99 -20.65 -5.83 13.53
N LEU A 100 -20.11 -4.75 12.94
CA LEU A 100 -19.12 -3.89 13.61
C LEU A 100 -19.63 -3.26 14.91
N LEU A 101 -20.93 -2.96 15.00
CA LEU A 101 -21.53 -2.41 16.24
C LEU A 101 -21.38 -3.34 17.45
N GLN A 102 -21.14 -4.65 17.23
CA GLN A 102 -20.92 -5.61 18.30
C GLN A 102 -19.53 -5.50 18.95
N PHE A 103 -18.59 -4.77 18.32
CA PHE A 103 -17.18 -4.68 18.73
C PHE A 103 -16.84 -3.37 19.47
N ALA A 104 -17.75 -2.90 20.33
CA ALA A 104 -17.52 -1.84 21.33
C ALA A 104 -16.92 -0.51 20.81
N ASN A 105 -17.17 -0.16 19.54
CA ASN A 105 -16.67 1.05 18.87
C ASN A 105 -15.13 1.21 18.87
N ASP A 106 -14.37 0.16 19.23
CA ASP A 106 -12.90 0.19 19.17
C ASP A 106 -12.38 -0.18 17.78
N MET A 107 -13.23 -0.80 16.96
CA MET A 107 -12.95 -1.11 15.56
C MET A 107 -13.82 -0.31 14.60
N GLU A 108 -13.23 0.13 13.50
CA GLU A 108 -13.88 0.81 12.39
C GLU A 108 -13.59 0.09 11.06
N LEU A 109 -14.51 0.27 10.11
CA LEU A 109 -14.32 -0.11 8.72
C LEU A 109 -13.35 0.86 8.04
N TYR A 110 -12.15 0.40 7.69
CA TYR A 110 -11.20 1.20 6.92
C TYR A 110 -11.52 1.17 5.43
N SER A 111 -11.70 -0.03 4.88
CA SER A 111 -12.11 -0.20 3.49
C SER A 111 -13.09 -1.35 3.28
N PHE A 112 -13.91 -1.22 2.25
CA PHE A 112 -14.87 -2.22 1.83
C PHE A 112 -14.96 -2.25 0.32
N LYS A 113 -14.64 -3.39 -0.28
CA LYS A 113 -14.66 -3.55 -1.73
C LYS A 113 -15.42 -4.81 -2.10
N THR A 114 -16.26 -4.70 -3.13
CA THR A 114 -16.94 -5.87 -3.68
C THR A 114 -16.52 -6.11 -5.12
N SER A 115 -16.51 -7.37 -5.52
CA SER A 115 -16.27 -7.82 -6.90
C SER A 115 -17.54 -8.39 -7.51
N PHE A 116 -17.70 -8.21 -8.82
CA PHE A 116 -18.76 -8.85 -9.60
C PHE A 116 -18.69 -10.39 -9.55
N ARG A 117 -17.51 -10.95 -9.24
CA ARG A 117 -17.28 -12.39 -9.07
C ARG A 117 -17.73 -12.93 -7.69
N GLY A 118 -18.36 -12.11 -6.86
CA GLY A 118 -18.84 -12.53 -5.54
C GLY A 118 -17.81 -12.44 -4.40
N TYR A 119 -16.75 -11.66 -4.57
CA TYR A 119 -15.75 -11.43 -3.52
C TYR A 119 -16.06 -10.17 -2.73
N ILE A 120 -15.92 -10.26 -1.41
CA ILE A 120 -15.99 -9.14 -0.48
C ILE A 120 -14.64 -9.02 0.21
N TYR A 121 -14.02 -7.85 0.09
CA TYR A 121 -12.81 -7.48 0.80
C TYR A 121 -13.16 -6.46 1.88
N VAL A 122 -12.80 -6.78 3.12
CA VAL A 122 -13.01 -5.91 4.28
C VAL A 122 -11.66 -5.65 4.92
N ARG A 123 -11.32 -4.37 5.09
CA ARG A 123 -10.18 -3.94 5.90
C ARG A 123 -10.68 -3.29 7.18
N LEU A 124 -10.25 -3.81 8.32
CA LEU A 124 -10.63 -3.33 9.64
C LEU A 124 -9.49 -2.58 10.30
N ASP A 125 -9.83 -1.50 11.00
CA ASP A 125 -8.90 -0.66 11.73
C ASP A 125 -9.29 -0.60 13.20
N LYS A 126 -8.29 -0.59 14.09
CA LYS A 126 -8.51 -0.63 15.55
C LYS A 126 -7.87 0.56 16.26
N PHE A 127 -8.68 1.42 16.87
CA PHE A 127 -8.21 2.69 17.45
C PHE A 127 -7.30 2.53 18.67
N SER A 128 -7.56 1.53 19.52
CA SER A 128 -6.72 1.27 20.69
C SER A 128 -5.33 0.71 20.35
N ASN A 129 -5.10 0.25 19.12
CA ASN A 129 -3.81 -0.25 18.66
C ASN A 129 -2.98 0.86 17.99
N GLU A 130 -1.70 0.97 18.36
CA GLU A 130 -0.75 1.95 17.83
C GLU A 130 -0.60 1.87 16.29
N TYR A 131 -0.62 0.66 15.74
CA TYR A 131 -0.51 0.39 14.29
C TYR A 131 -1.86 0.31 13.61
N GLY A 132 -2.94 0.38 14.38
CA GLY A 132 -4.29 0.21 13.88
C GLY A 132 -4.62 -1.19 13.34
N CYS A 133 -3.93 -2.21 13.81
CA CYS A 133 -4.27 -3.60 13.47
C CYS A 133 -5.12 -4.22 14.58
N PRO A 134 -6.32 -4.74 14.27
CA PRO A 134 -6.99 -5.69 15.14
C PRO A 134 -6.16 -6.97 15.35
N SER A 135 -6.41 -7.66 16.45
CA SER A 135 -5.81 -8.98 16.72
C SER A 135 -6.38 -10.05 15.78
N MET A 136 -5.67 -11.18 15.65
CA MET A 136 -6.13 -12.29 14.83
C MET A 136 -7.48 -12.83 15.33
N GLU A 137 -7.67 -12.91 16.65
CA GLU A 137 -8.89 -13.36 17.29
C GLU A 137 -10.07 -12.44 16.98
N GLU A 138 -9.85 -11.12 16.91
CA GLU A 138 -10.87 -10.14 16.55
C GLU A 138 -11.27 -10.25 15.08
N ILE A 139 -10.29 -10.39 14.18
CA ILE A 139 -10.53 -10.59 12.74
C ILE A 139 -11.31 -11.87 12.51
N GLU A 140 -10.92 -12.97 13.15
CA GLU A 140 -11.61 -14.25 13.03
C GLU A 140 -13.03 -14.18 13.60
N SER A 141 -13.21 -13.54 14.76
CA SER A 141 -14.51 -13.34 15.38
C SER A 141 -15.44 -12.51 14.50
N PHE A 142 -14.93 -11.41 13.92
CA PHE A 142 -15.68 -10.58 12.98
C PHE A 142 -16.03 -11.36 11.71
N SER A 143 -15.04 -12.03 11.10
CA SER A 143 -15.23 -12.80 9.86
C SER A 143 -16.32 -13.86 10.01
N ARG A 144 -16.30 -14.62 11.10
CA ARG A 144 -17.31 -15.64 11.41
C ARG A 144 -18.71 -15.02 11.58
N GLN A 145 -18.82 -13.92 12.31
CA GLN A 145 -20.12 -13.26 12.54
C GLN A 145 -20.66 -12.64 11.25
N TYR A 146 -19.80 -12.00 10.47
CA TYR A 146 -20.17 -11.38 9.22
C TYR A 146 -20.58 -12.43 8.18
N LYS A 147 -19.80 -13.50 8.01
CA LYS A 147 -20.17 -14.61 7.13
C LYS A 147 -21.49 -15.25 7.53
N LYS A 148 -21.71 -15.49 8.82
CA LYS A 148 -23.00 -16.00 9.33
C LYS A 148 -24.18 -15.11 8.92
N ARG A 149 -24.06 -13.79 9.08
CA ARG A 149 -25.13 -12.85 8.71
C ARG A 149 -25.33 -12.76 7.19
N LEU A 150 -24.26 -12.86 6.42
CA LEU A 150 -24.34 -12.98 4.97
C LEU A 150 -25.11 -14.25 4.56
N ASP A 151 -24.80 -15.40 5.14
CA ASP A 151 -25.47 -16.65 4.78
C ASP A 151 -26.96 -16.64 5.19
N GLU A 152 -27.32 -16.02 6.32
CA GLU A 152 -28.72 -15.84 6.74
C GLU A 152 -29.54 -15.00 5.76
N VAL A 153 -28.95 -13.92 5.22
CA VAL A 153 -29.59 -13.01 4.24
C VAL A 153 -29.50 -13.59 2.81
N GLY A 154 -28.48 -14.39 2.52
CA GLY A 154 -28.38 -15.16 1.28
C GLY A 154 -29.56 -16.11 1.14
N ALA A 155 -29.88 -16.84 2.22
CA ALA A 155 -31.01 -17.76 2.25
C ALA A 155 -32.39 -17.10 2.00
N THR A 156 -32.53 -15.77 2.17
CA THR A 156 -33.76 -15.03 1.82
C THR A 156 -33.77 -14.58 0.35
N GLY A 157 -32.66 -14.74 -0.37
CA GLY A 157 -32.48 -14.35 -1.77
C GLY A 157 -32.15 -12.88 -1.98
N GLU A 158 -31.85 -12.13 -0.91
CA GLU A 158 -31.51 -10.70 -0.99
C GLU A 158 -30.06 -10.48 -1.48
N ILE A 159 -29.16 -11.41 -1.20
CA ILE A 159 -27.77 -11.43 -1.67
C ILE A 159 -27.43 -12.82 -2.23
N PRO A 160 -26.39 -12.96 -3.06
CA PRO A 160 -25.94 -14.27 -3.53
C PRO A 160 -25.50 -15.18 -2.37
N ASP A 161 -25.78 -16.48 -2.47
CA ASP A 161 -25.40 -17.47 -1.45
C ASP A 161 -23.89 -17.77 -1.45
N ASP A 162 -23.25 -17.69 -2.62
CA ASP A 162 -21.85 -18.08 -2.82
C ASP A 162 -20.92 -16.85 -2.83
N LEU A 163 -20.90 -16.12 -1.72
CA LEU A 163 -19.99 -14.99 -1.52
C LEU A 163 -18.72 -15.42 -0.78
N ALA A 164 -17.57 -15.13 -1.39
CA ALA A 164 -16.25 -15.25 -0.79
C ALA A 164 -15.93 -14.01 0.05
N LEU A 165 -15.34 -14.20 1.24
CA LEU A 165 -15.06 -13.14 2.19
C LEU A 165 -13.58 -13.15 2.58
N GLU A 166 -12.92 -12.01 2.40
CA GLU A 166 -11.59 -11.72 2.95
C GLU A 166 -11.71 -10.59 3.98
N VAL A 167 -11.21 -10.84 5.19
CA VAL A 167 -11.12 -9.81 6.24
C VAL A 167 -9.66 -9.71 6.65
N SER A 168 -9.12 -8.50 6.60
CA SER A 168 -7.77 -8.24 7.10
C SER A 168 -7.66 -6.82 7.65
N SER A 169 -6.46 -6.41 8.05
CA SER A 169 -6.15 -5.03 8.44
C SER A 169 -5.38 -4.31 7.33
N PRO A 170 -5.50 -2.99 7.18
CA PRO A 170 -4.78 -2.25 6.13
C PRO A 170 -3.28 -2.11 6.40
N GLY A 171 -2.80 -2.50 7.58
CA GLY A 171 -1.36 -2.67 7.84
C GLY A 171 -0.53 -1.40 7.63
N ALA A 172 0.66 -1.59 7.04
CA ALA A 172 1.68 -0.57 6.77
C ALA A 172 1.38 0.29 5.53
N ASP A 173 0.67 -0.31 4.57
CA ASP A 173 0.44 0.24 3.24
C ASP A 173 -0.70 1.27 3.23
N ARG A 174 -1.38 1.43 4.37
CA ARG A 174 -2.45 2.41 4.57
C ARG A 174 -2.03 3.84 4.21
N LEU A 175 -2.90 4.52 3.48
CA LEU A 175 -2.86 5.96 3.31
C LEU A 175 -3.54 6.66 4.50
N LEU A 176 -2.90 7.70 4.98
CA LEU A 176 -3.37 8.51 6.10
C LEU A 176 -4.13 9.74 5.58
N ARG A 177 -5.31 10.00 6.15
CA ARG A 177 -6.07 11.22 5.89
C ARG A 177 -5.47 12.39 6.64
N VAL A 178 -5.17 13.46 5.92
CA VAL A 178 -4.65 14.70 6.49
C VAL A 178 -5.80 15.68 6.71
N PRO A 179 -6.01 16.22 7.93
CA PRO A 179 -5.19 16.03 9.14
C PRO A 179 -5.70 14.92 10.08
N ASP A 180 -6.83 14.29 9.79
CA ASP A 180 -7.61 13.50 10.75
C ASP A 180 -6.82 12.34 11.38
N ASP A 181 -6.06 11.59 10.58
CA ASP A 181 -5.34 10.40 11.05
C ASP A 181 -3.96 10.75 11.67
N LEU A 182 -3.47 11.98 11.48
CA LEU A 182 -2.12 12.40 11.90
C LEU A 182 -1.88 12.29 13.40
N SER A 183 -2.88 12.65 14.20
CA SER A 183 -2.76 12.69 15.66
C SER A 183 -2.48 11.31 16.26
N ARG A 184 -3.01 10.27 15.63
CA ARG A 184 -2.89 8.87 16.05
C ARG A 184 -1.50 8.31 15.80
N PHE A 185 -0.90 8.68 14.67
CA PHE A 185 0.39 8.15 14.22
C PHE A 185 1.57 9.11 14.43
N LYS A 186 1.40 10.14 15.28
CA LYS A 186 2.38 11.23 15.47
C LYS A 186 3.81 10.77 15.83
N ASP A 187 3.92 9.66 16.54
CA ASP A 187 5.19 9.10 17.01
C ASP A 187 5.83 8.13 15.99
N MET A 188 5.13 7.86 14.88
CA MET A 188 5.60 7.02 13.79
C MET A 188 6.22 7.84 12.66
N PRO A 189 7.28 7.33 12.00
CA PRO A 189 7.78 7.93 10.79
C PRO A 189 6.81 7.67 9.63
N MET A 190 6.55 8.70 8.85
CA MET A 190 5.62 8.68 7.71
C MET A 190 6.35 9.01 6.42
N VAL A 191 5.98 8.35 5.33
CA VAL A 191 6.37 8.76 3.98
C VAL A 191 5.42 9.88 3.53
N VAL A 192 5.96 11.08 3.35
CA VAL A 192 5.20 12.26 2.92
C VAL A 192 5.60 12.59 1.48
N SER A 193 4.64 12.51 0.55
CA SER A 193 4.75 13.12 -0.78
C SER A 193 4.02 14.46 -0.79
N TYR A 194 4.69 15.51 -1.26
CA TYR A 194 4.14 16.86 -1.30
C TYR A 194 4.59 17.65 -2.53
N MET A 195 3.80 18.67 -2.84
CA MET A 195 4.10 19.65 -3.90
C MET A 195 4.83 20.85 -3.32
N GLU A 196 6.02 21.13 -3.85
CA GLU A 196 6.75 22.35 -3.53
C GLU A 196 6.47 23.43 -4.59
N ASP A 197 5.86 24.53 -4.15
CA ASP A 197 5.61 25.71 -4.97
C ASP A 197 6.91 26.52 -5.09
N SER A 198 7.77 26.12 -6.03
CA SER A 198 8.90 26.93 -6.49
C SER A 198 8.57 27.52 -7.88
N ASP A 199 8.83 28.81 -8.06
CA ASP A 199 8.39 29.72 -9.16
C ASP A 199 8.80 29.36 -10.61
N ALA A 200 9.07 28.11 -10.96
CA ALA A 200 9.26 27.70 -12.36
C ALA A 200 8.96 26.23 -12.67
N LYS A 201 8.80 25.36 -11.66
CA LYS A 201 8.51 23.93 -11.86
C LYS A 201 7.96 23.35 -10.56
N CYS A 202 6.69 22.97 -10.55
CA CYS A 202 6.12 22.22 -9.43
C CYS A 202 6.74 20.81 -9.45
N SER A 203 7.63 20.54 -8.51
CA SER A 203 8.26 19.23 -8.35
C SER A 203 7.66 18.51 -7.15
N GLU A 204 7.15 17.32 -7.39
CA GLU A 204 6.76 16.40 -6.31
C GLU A 204 8.02 15.95 -5.56
N LYS A 205 7.98 16.08 -4.23
CA LYS A 205 9.05 15.63 -3.34
C LYS A 205 8.49 14.59 -2.40
N THR A 206 9.28 13.54 -2.20
CA THR A 206 8.96 12.46 -1.25
C THR A 206 10.08 12.35 -0.23
N GLY A 207 9.74 12.13 1.03
CA GLY A 207 10.70 11.84 2.09
C GLY A 207 10.05 11.24 3.32
N VAL A 208 10.87 10.78 4.27
CA VAL A 208 10.39 10.19 5.51
C VAL A 208 10.47 11.22 6.65
N TYR A 209 9.35 11.48 7.33
CA TYR A 209 9.27 12.52 8.34
C TYR A 209 8.55 12.04 9.59
N PHE A 210 8.90 12.60 10.74
CA PHE A 210 8.08 12.57 11.95
C PHE A 210 7.19 13.79 11.98
N LEU A 211 5.97 13.63 12.49
CA LEU A 211 5.10 14.77 12.76
C LEU A 211 5.62 15.51 14.00
N ASP A 212 5.88 16.81 13.86
CA ASP A 212 6.35 17.66 14.96
C ASP A 212 5.16 18.39 15.63
N SER A 213 4.28 18.99 14.82
CA SER A 213 3.06 19.65 15.32
C SER A 213 2.00 19.83 14.22
N ILE A 214 0.72 19.82 14.62
CA ILE A 214 -0.41 20.17 13.75
C ILE A 214 -0.86 21.59 14.09
N GLU A 215 -0.80 22.50 13.12
CA GLU A 215 -1.32 23.86 13.26
C GLU A 215 -2.73 23.94 12.66
N THR A 216 -3.74 23.68 13.48
CA THR A 216 -5.15 23.68 13.04
C THR A 216 -5.62 25.05 12.55
N GLU A 217 -5.10 26.15 13.12
CA GLU A 217 -5.46 27.53 12.73
C GLU A 217 -5.00 27.89 11.31
N SER A 218 -3.83 27.39 10.89
CA SER A 218 -3.22 27.69 9.58
C SER A 218 -3.48 26.59 8.55
N GLY A 219 -4.12 25.49 8.94
CA GLY A 219 -4.32 24.31 8.09
C GLY A 219 -3.00 23.70 7.61
N SER A 220 -1.95 23.76 8.45
CA SER A 220 -0.60 23.30 8.12
C SER A 220 -0.06 22.33 9.15
N CYS A 221 0.85 21.45 8.73
CA CYS A 221 1.57 20.53 9.60
C CYS A 221 3.07 20.82 9.54
N VAL A 222 3.75 20.68 10.69
CA VAL A 222 5.20 20.81 10.81
C VAL A 222 5.81 19.42 10.90
N TRP A 223 6.78 19.17 10.03
CA TRP A 223 7.41 17.87 9.83
C TRP A 223 8.90 17.95 10.15
N LYS A 224 9.41 16.92 10.82
CA LYS A 224 10.81 16.76 11.17
C LYS A 224 11.42 15.62 10.36
N MET A 225 12.55 15.87 9.71
CA MET A 225 13.23 14.86 8.89
C MET A 225 13.66 13.64 9.72
N ALA A 226 13.28 12.43 9.28
CA ALA A 226 13.72 11.18 9.91
C ALA A 226 15.18 10.84 9.50
N ASP A 227 15.99 10.30 10.43
CA ASP A 227 17.37 9.89 10.17
C ASP A 227 17.44 8.47 9.58
N VAL A 228 16.89 8.31 8.38
CA VAL A 228 16.78 7.05 7.64
C VAL A 228 17.60 7.05 6.36
N LYS A 229 17.89 5.88 5.78
CA LYS A 229 18.77 5.77 4.60
C LYS A 229 18.20 6.51 3.38
N GLU A 230 16.88 6.48 3.25
CA GLU A 230 16.06 7.07 2.20
C GLU A 230 16.23 8.60 2.16
N ASN A 231 16.42 9.23 3.32
CA ASN A 231 16.65 10.67 3.44
C ASN A 231 18.15 11.05 3.42
N ARG A 232 19.06 10.07 3.45
CA ARG A 232 20.51 10.32 3.43
C ARG A 232 21.00 10.50 2.00
N ASN A 233 22.05 11.31 1.85
CA ASN A 233 22.69 11.47 0.54
C ASN A 233 23.34 10.12 0.13
N PRO A 234 23.01 9.56 -1.05
CA PRO A 234 23.52 8.25 -1.49
C PRO A 234 25.04 8.23 -1.64
N SER A 235 25.67 9.38 -1.91
CA SER A 235 27.13 9.52 -1.99
C SER A 235 27.80 9.55 -0.61
N ALA A 236 27.06 9.79 0.47
CA ALA A 236 27.57 9.86 1.83
C ALA A 236 27.54 8.48 2.51
N LYS A 237 28.42 7.57 2.05
CA LYS A 237 28.66 6.18 2.53
C LYS A 237 28.32 5.91 4.02
N GLY A 238 27.05 5.79 4.38
CA GLY A 238 26.59 5.52 5.75
C GLY A 238 26.75 6.67 6.76
N ARG A 239 27.06 7.91 6.35
CA ARG A 239 27.19 9.03 7.31
C ARG A 239 25.81 9.40 7.85
N THR A 240 25.68 9.45 9.17
CA THR A 240 24.46 9.93 9.84
C THR A 240 24.16 11.37 9.47
N MET A 241 22.89 11.79 9.56
CA MET A 241 22.52 13.17 9.24
C MET A 241 23.28 14.19 10.10
N SER A 242 23.61 15.34 9.50
CA SER A 242 24.21 16.46 10.22
C SER A 242 23.22 17.08 11.20
N ARG A 243 23.72 17.81 12.21
CA ARG A 243 22.85 18.49 13.20
C ARG A 243 21.82 19.42 12.53
N LYS A 244 22.25 20.18 11.51
CA LYS A 244 21.37 21.06 10.72
C LYS A 244 20.23 20.29 10.05
N GLN A 245 20.49 19.09 9.53
CA GLN A 245 19.45 18.26 8.92
C GLN A 245 18.48 17.68 9.96
N LYS A 246 18.97 17.29 11.14
CA LYS A 246 18.12 16.79 12.24
C LYS A 246 17.20 17.86 12.84
N ASP A 247 17.69 19.11 12.87
CA ASP A 247 16.92 20.25 13.38
C ASP A 247 16.07 20.91 12.29
N TRP A 248 16.18 20.48 11.04
CA TRP A 248 15.35 21.00 9.95
C TRP A 248 13.87 20.67 10.18
N ARG A 249 13.02 21.65 9.88
CA ARG A 249 11.57 21.58 9.99
C ARG A 249 10.94 22.05 8.70
N LEU A 250 9.97 21.28 8.22
CA LEU A 250 9.19 21.60 7.03
C LEU A 250 7.78 21.91 7.46
N LYS A 251 7.33 23.13 7.16
CA LYS A 251 5.94 23.52 7.33
C LYS A 251 5.22 23.30 6.00
N LEU A 252 4.23 22.39 5.98
CA LEU A 252 3.43 22.09 4.79
C LEU A 252 1.96 22.43 5.05
N PRO A 253 1.32 23.24 4.19
CA PRO A 253 -0.13 23.29 4.12
C PRO A 253 -0.69 21.90 3.80
N ASN A 254 -1.82 21.54 4.43
CA ASN A 254 -2.47 20.24 4.21
C ASN A 254 -2.81 20.02 2.72
N ALA A 255 -3.15 21.08 1.99
CA ALA A 255 -3.46 21.04 0.57
C ALA A 255 -2.26 20.66 -0.32
N ASN A 256 -1.03 20.84 0.16
CA ASN A 256 0.18 20.49 -0.59
C ASN A 256 0.62 19.04 -0.36
N VAL A 257 0.02 18.33 0.60
CA VAL A 257 0.28 16.91 0.84
C VAL A 257 -0.49 16.09 -0.20
N LYS A 258 0.23 15.34 -1.03
CA LYS A 258 -0.34 14.47 -2.06
C LYS A 258 -0.66 13.08 -1.54
N ARG A 259 0.32 12.49 -0.84
CA ARG A 259 0.22 11.14 -0.30
C ARG A 259 0.93 11.08 1.04
N LEU A 260 0.34 10.35 1.97
CA LEU A 260 0.89 10.11 3.28
C LEU A 260 0.68 8.65 3.67
N GLY A 261 1.75 7.95 4.05
CA GLY A 261 1.68 6.55 4.49
C GLY A 261 2.65 6.27 5.63
N LEU A 262 2.47 5.13 6.31
CA LEU A 262 3.35 4.74 7.42
C LEU A 262 4.69 4.18 6.91
N ASN A 263 5.78 4.46 7.61
CA ASN A 263 7.08 3.86 7.33
C ASN A 263 7.48 2.89 8.47
N LEU A 264 7.29 1.59 8.26
CA LEU A 264 7.65 0.59 9.28
C LEU A 264 9.14 0.22 9.29
N MET A 265 9.90 0.53 8.23
CA MET A 265 11.31 0.15 8.11
C MET A 265 12.24 0.88 9.10
N VAL A 266 11.75 1.93 9.78
CA VAL A 266 12.54 2.66 10.79
C VAL A 266 12.51 1.99 12.16
N GLN A 267 11.48 1.18 12.47
CA GLN A 267 11.32 0.59 13.81
C GLN A 267 12.20 -0.64 14.05
N GLN A 268 12.64 -1.35 13.00
CA GLN A 268 13.60 -2.46 13.17
C GLN A 268 14.94 -1.99 13.76
N VAL A 269 15.31 -0.71 13.61
CA VAL A 269 16.55 -0.18 14.19
C VAL A 269 16.37 0.22 15.67
N ILE A 270 15.16 0.60 16.08
CA ILE A 270 14.90 1.03 17.47
C ILE A 270 14.80 -0.19 18.40
N TYR A 271 14.12 -1.27 17.98
CA TYR A 271 14.02 -2.49 18.78
C TYR A 271 15.36 -3.24 18.93
N ILE A 272 16.33 -3.04 18.02
CA ILE A 272 17.66 -3.64 18.14
C ILE A 272 18.57 -2.86 19.12
N MET A 273 18.22 -1.61 19.49
CA MET A 273 19.05 -0.79 20.38
C MET A 273 18.54 -0.64 21.83
N CYS A 274 17.49 -1.38 22.22
CA CYS A 274 17.02 -1.37 23.61
C CYS A 274 17.21 -2.74 24.28
N PRO A 275 18.42 -3.08 24.79
CA PRO A 275 18.57 -4.17 25.73
C PRO A 275 18.28 -3.64 27.15
N GLU A 276 17.02 -3.35 27.48
CA GLU A 276 16.59 -3.34 28.88
C GLU A 276 16.29 -4.77 29.32
N SER A 277 17.36 -5.56 29.42
CA SER A 277 17.39 -6.76 30.24
C SER A 277 17.57 -6.35 31.69
N LEU A 278 16.46 -6.13 32.40
CA LEU A 278 16.30 -6.13 33.87
C LEU A 278 14.79 -6.00 34.08
N PHE A 279 14.01 -7.00 34.49
CA PHE A 279 14.02 -7.73 35.77
C PHE A 279 12.73 -8.60 35.70
N LEU A 280 12.63 -9.90 36.04
CA LEU A 280 12.61 -10.48 37.38
C LEU A 280 12.36 -12.01 37.28
N GLN A 281 13.12 -12.74 38.10
CA GLN A 281 12.73 -13.90 38.91
C GLN A 281 11.91 -15.04 38.27
N TYR A 282 12.57 -16.18 38.11
CA TYR A 282 12.03 -17.43 38.67
C TYR A 282 13.07 -18.05 39.61
N LYS A 283 12.63 -18.20 40.86
CA LYS A 283 13.22 -19.04 41.90
C LYS A 283 12.82 -20.50 41.66
N ASP A 284 13.66 -21.38 42.20
CA ASP A 284 13.42 -22.77 42.61
C ASP A 284 13.40 -23.86 41.51
N GLU A 285 14.47 -24.68 41.47
CA GLU A 285 14.49 -26.08 41.94
C GLU A 285 15.88 -26.73 41.69
N GLU A 286 16.72 -26.79 42.76
CA GLU A 286 17.38 -27.99 43.31
C GLU A 286 18.33 -27.62 44.47
#